data_AF-A0A3L7TUI9-F1
#
_entry.id   AF-A0A3L7TUI9-F1
#
_cell.length_a   1.000
_cell.length_b   1.000
_cell.length_c   1.000
_cell.angle_alpha   90.00
_cell.angle_beta   90.00
_cell.angle_gamma   90.00
#
_symmetry.space_group_name_H-M   'P 1'
#
loop_
_entity.id
_entity.type
_entity.pdbx_description
1 polymer ?
#
loop_
_entity_poly.entity_id
_entity_poly.type
_entity_poly.pdbx_seq_one_letter_code
_entity_poly.pdbx_strand_id
1 'polypeptide(L)'
;MPSLRSILRKRLHRTFHRFGFRLVRAPFFERVIRNWELDHEPFYFVQVGAHNGITSDPFHRFLVESLAWESILIEPQGPCVRTLRSIYADRPSIRIEHAAIGPAGSLGSATGSSEGFLTLYKVSDSAVGLPHWANQLASVRREVIASHVDRIPDIERWIEAERVACEPLARIVNRHRFPRVDLLATDTEGFDFEIIKQIDSLSSLPQFIYYEHLHLSPQEYAESLRFLKERRYHTQAVNNGDTFAWL
;
A
#
# COMPACT_ATOMS: atom_id res chain seq x y z
N MET A 1 1.61 42.68 7.68
CA MET A 1 0.38 42.33 8.44
C MET A 1 0.16 40.82 8.40
N PRO A 2 -0.28 40.17 9.49
CA PRO A 2 -0.64 38.75 9.45
C PRO A 2 -1.85 38.52 8.55
N SER A 3 -1.84 37.47 7.72
CA SER A 3 -3.01 37.13 6.91
C SER A 3 -4.18 36.67 7.79
N LEU A 4 -5.42 36.86 7.30
CA LEU A 4 -6.63 36.40 7.98
C LEU A 4 -6.54 34.90 8.35
N ARG A 5 -5.99 34.07 7.43
CA ARG A 5 -5.71 32.64 7.65
C ARG A 5 -4.78 32.39 8.84
N SER A 6 -3.74 33.20 9.00
CA SER A 6 -2.77 33.10 10.10
C SER A 6 -3.42 33.39 11.46
N ILE A 7 -4.27 34.42 11.52
CA ILE A 7 -4.99 34.81 12.73
C ILE A 7 -6.01 33.72 13.11
N LEU A 8 -6.78 33.22 12.14
CA LEU A 8 -7.76 32.17 12.35
C LEU A 8 -7.09 30.90 12.88
N ARG A 9 -5.98 30.46 12.26
CA ARG A 9 -5.23 29.27 12.68
C ARG A 9 -4.73 29.37 14.11
N LYS A 10 -4.18 30.53 14.51
CA LYS A 10 -3.68 30.74 15.88
C LYS A 10 -4.81 30.71 16.91
N ARG A 11 -5.96 31.30 16.60
CA ARG A 11 -7.14 31.24 17.47
C ARG A 11 -7.66 29.81 17.60
N LEU A 12 -7.83 29.10 16.48
CA LEU A 12 -8.27 27.70 16.47
C LEU A 12 -7.35 26.82 17.31
N HIS A 13 -6.04 26.90 17.06
CA HIS A 13 -5.05 26.09 17.78
C HIS A 13 -5.08 26.34 19.30
N ARG A 14 -5.19 27.61 19.73
CA ARG A 14 -5.31 27.94 21.16
C ARG A 14 -6.61 27.42 21.76
N THR A 15 -7.72 27.51 21.03
CA THR A 15 -9.00 26.99 21.50
C THR A 15 -8.95 25.48 21.68
N PHE A 16 -8.54 24.73 20.65
CA PHE A 16 -8.45 23.27 20.72
C PHE A 16 -7.44 22.79 21.79
N HIS A 17 -6.30 23.48 21.93
CA HIS A 17 -5.32 23.16 22.96
C HIS A 17 -5.85 23.37 24.37
N ARG A 18 -6.75 24.35 24.60
CA ARG A 18 -7.42 24.53 25.91
C ARG A 18 -8.32 23.36 26.27
N PHE A 19 -8.85 22.65 25.28
CA PHE A 19 -9.65 21.44 25.45
C PHE A 19 -8.82 20.14 25.41
N GLY A 20 -7.49 20.24 25.44
CA GLY A 20 -6.59 19.09 25.40
C GLY A 20 -6.30 18.52 24.01
N PHE A 21 -6.76 19.17 22.94
CA PHE A 21 -6.56 18.71 21.56
C PHE A 21 -5.38 19.42 20.87
N ARG A 22 -4.55 18.67 20.16
CA ARG A 22 -3.47 19.19 19.32
C ARG A 22 -3.86 19.14 17.85
N LEU A 23 -3.97 20.30 17.20
CA LEU A 23 -4.15 20.36 15.75
C LEU A 23 -2.83 19.99 15.05
N VAL A 24 -2.85 18.95 14.24
CA VAL A 24 -1.74 18.52 13.39
C VAL A 24 -2.11 18.79 11.93
N ARG A 25 -1.13 19.16 11.11
CA ARG A 25 -1.36 19.30 9.67
C ARG A 25 -1.31 17.92 9.05
N ALA A 26 -2.42 17.48 8.47
CA ALA A 26 -2.44 16.26 7.67
C ALA A 26 -1.52 16.39 6.44
N PRO A 27 -0.85 15.30 6.04
CA PRO A 27 -0.12 15.22 4.78
C PRO A 27 -0.95 15.66 3.56
N PHE A 28 -0.27 15.96 2.45
CA PHE A 28 -0.96 16.39 1.23
C PHE A 28 -1.93 15.32 0.71
N PHE A 29 -1.44 14.09 0.49
CA PHE A 29 -2.25 12.98 -0.03
C PHE A 29 -3.48 12.73 0.85
N GLU A 30 -3.29 12.71 2.17
CA GLU A 30 -4.38 12.47 3.11
C GLU A 30 -5.47 13.52 2.97
N ARG A 31 -5.11 14.81 2.91
CA ARG A 31 -6.12 15.87 2.74
C ARG A 31 -6.87 15.74 1.41
N VAL A 32 -6.21 15.32 0.34
CA VAL A 32 -6.85 15.12 -0.96
C VAL A 32 -7.86 13.98 -0.88
N ILE A 33 -7.47 12.84 -0.31
CA ILE A 33 -8.35 11.66 -0.14
C ILE A 33 -9.53 12.01 0.77
N ARG A 34 -9.27 12.62 1.95
CA ARG A 34 -10.31 13.01 2.91
C ARG A 34 -11.32 14.00 2.36
N ASN A 35 -10.90 14.89 1.47
CA ASN A 35 -11.84 15.81 0.82
C ASN A 35 -12.69 15.08 -0.23
N TRP A 36 -12.12 14.10 -0.94
CA TRP A 36 -12.83 13.35 -1.96
C TRP A 36 -13.89 12.41 -1.37
N GLU A 37 -13.56 11.71 -0.29
CA GLU A 37 -14.49 10.74 0.33
C GLU A 37 -15.78 11.38 0.84
N LEU A 38 -15.79 12.68 1.18
CA LEU A 38 -16.98 13.39 1.66
C LEU A 38 -18.19 13.31 0.72
N ASP A 39 -17.94 13.22 -0.59
CA ASP A 39 -18.98 13.19 -1.63
C ASP A 39 -19.02 11.83 -2.38
N HIS A 40 -18.19 10.86 -1.99
CA HIS A 40 -17.96 9.62 -2.76
C HIS A 40 -17.96 8.36 -1.88
N GLU A 41 -19.04 8.16 -1.12
CA GLU A 41 -19.26 6.94 -0.34
C GLU A 41 -20.14 5.91 -1.08
N PRO A 42 -19.90 4.60 -0.92
CA PRO A 42 -18.76 3.99 -0.22
C PRO A 42 -17.45 4.19 -0.99
N PHE A 43 -16.34 4.23 -0.27
CA PHE A 43 -14.98 4.42 -0.80
C PHE A 43 -14.27 3.08 -0.93
N TYR A 44 -13.81 2.71 -2.13
CA TYR A 44 -13.23 1.40 -2.42
C TYR A 44 -11.71 1.45 -2.42
N PHE A 45 -11.09 0.82 -1.43
CA PHE A 45 -9.65 0.83 -1.21
C PHE A 45 -9.02 -0.54 -1.46
N VAL A 46 -7.89 -0.57 -2.17
CA VAL A 46 -7.07 -1.77 -2.32
C VAL A 46 -5.64 -1.46 -1.89
N GLN A 47 -5.10 -2.25 -0.96
CA GLN A 47 -3.71 -2.18 -0.52
C GLN A 47 -2.99 -3.47 -0.87
N VAL A 48 -1.85 -3.37 -1.55
CA VAL A 48 -0.95 -4.49 -1.85
C VAL A 48 0.32 -4.34 -1.04
N GLY A 49 0.69 -5.37 -0.28
CA GLY A 49 1.78 -5.30 0.68
C GLY A 49 1.33 -4.61 1.98
N ALA A 50 0.19 -5.05 2.53
CA ALA A 50 -0.36 -4.44 3.74
C ALA A 50 0.45 -4.75 5.02
N HIS A 51 1.38 -5.70 4.98
CA HIS A 51 2.15 -6.18 6.13
C HIS A 51 1.22 -6.47 7.32
N ASN A 52 1.46 -5.88 8.50
CA ASN A 52 0.59 -6.00 9.67
C ASN A 52 -0.51 -4.93 9.73
N GLY A 53 -0.60 -4.04 8.75
CA GLY A 53 -1.63 -3.00 8.62
C GLY A 53 -1.54 -1.87 9.65
N ILE A 54 -0.41 -1.74 10.35
CA ILE A 54 -0.19 -0.71 11.39
C ILE A 54 1.20 -0.09 11.26
N THR A 55 2.25 -0.92 11.24
CA THR A 55 3.63 -0.43 11.25
C THR A 55 3.92 0.30 9.95
N SER A 56 4.27 1.58 10.06
CA SER A 56 4.57 2.47 8.93
C SER A 56 3.44 2.62 7.90
N ASP A 57 2.23 2.18 8.22
CA ASP A 57 1.09 2.20 7.29
C ASP A 57 0.36 3.56 7.35
N PRO A 58 0.39 4.39 6.28
CA PRO A 58 -0.30 5.67 6.27
C PRO A 58 -1.83 5.56 6.18
N PHE A 59 -2.37 4.37 5.86
CA PHE A 59 -3.78 4.11 5.63
C PHE A 59 -4.50 3.47 6.81
N HIS A 60 -3.78 2.91 7.80
CA HIS A 60 -4.38 2.35 9.02
C HIS A 60 -5.44 3.27 9.63
N ARG A 61 -5.13 4.57 9.70
CA ARG A 61 -6.02 5.57 10.28
C ARG A 61 -7.34 5.72 9.52
N PHE A 62 -7.33 5.59 8.19
CA PHE A 62 -8.54 5.64 7.37
C PHE A 62 -9.41 4.40 7.61
N LEU A 63 -8.78 3.23 7.64
CA LEU A 63 -9.43 1.94 7.89
C LEU A 63 -10.15 1.89 9.26
N VAL A 64 -9.59 2.56 10.28
CA VAL A 64 -10.17 2.56 11.63
C VAL A 64 -11.12 3.74 11.92
N GLU A 65 -10.98 4.86 11.21
CA GLU A 65 -11.84 6.04 11.43
C GLU A 65 -13.08 6.04 10.53
N SER A 66 -13.02 5.45 9.33
CA SER A 66 -14.11 5.49 8.36
C SER A 66 -14.86 4.17 8.27
N LEU A 67 -16.19 4.22 8.42
CA LEU A 67 -17.07 3.06 8.21
C LEU A 67 -17.50 2.90 6.75
N ALA A 68 -17.28 3.92 5.91
CA ALA A 68 -17.66 3.91 4.50
C ALA A 68 -16.58 3.29 3.59
N TRP A 69 -15.45 2.86 4.15
CA TRP A 69 -14.37 2.23 3.41
C TRP A 69 -14.63 0.74 3.24
N GLU A 70 -14.83 0.34 2.00
CA GLU A 70 -14.78 -1.06 1.55
C GLU A 70 -13.34 -1.34 1.11
N SER A 71 -12.63 -2.22 1.81
CA SER A 71 -11.19 -2.40 1.62
C SER A 71 -10.81 -3.84 1.29
N ILE A 72 -9.79 -4.01 0.46
CA ILE A 72 -9.09 -5.29 0.24
C ILE A 72 -7.62 -5.08 0.61
N LEU A 73 -7.16 -5.79 1.63
CA LEU A 73 -5.76 -5.81 2.07
C LEU A 73 -5.11 -7.11 1.59
N ILE A 74 -4.10 -7.00 0.75
CA ILE A 74 -3.40 -8.12 0.11
C ILE A 74 -2.01 -8.22 0.73
N GLU A 75 -1.70 -9.38 1.30
CA GLU A 75 -0.43 -9.63 1.98
C GLU A 75 0.03 -11.08 1.73
N PRO A 76 1.24 -11.30 1.18
CA PRO A 76 1.73 -12.65 0.93
C PRO A 76 2.33 -13.35 2.15
N GLN A 77 2.74 -12.63 3.21
CA GLN A 77 3.33 -13.25 4.40
C GLN A 77 2.26 -13.76 5.38
N GLY A 78 2.22 -15.08 5.57
CA GLY A 78 1.24 -15.74 6.44
C GLY A 78 1.14 -15.19 7.88
N PRO A 79 2.23 -14.92 8.61
CA PRO A 79 2.18 -14.29 9.93
C PRO A 79 1.51 -12.92 9.94
N CYS A 80 1.78 -12.10 8.93
CA CYS A 80 1.20 -10.77 8.75
C CYS A 80 -0.30 -10.86 8.44
N VAL A 81 -0.72 -11.79 7.58
CA VAL A 81 -2.15 -12.08 7.32
C VAL A 81 -2.91 -12.46 8.59
N ARG A 82 -2.31 -13.30 9.45
CA ARG A 82 -2.94 -13.65 10.74
C ARG A 82 -3.12 -12.43 11.64
N THR A 83 -2.14 -11.53 11.62
CA THR A 83 -2.16 -10.28 12.38
C THR A 83 -3.23 -9.32 11.84
N LEU A 84 -3.30 -9.11 10.52
CA LEU A 84 -4.34 -8.33 9.86
C LEU A 84 -5.74 -8.84 10.21
N ARG A 85 -5.95 -10.17 10.15
CA ARG A 85 -7.26 -10.79 10.47
C ARG A 85 -7.65 -10.57 11.92
N SER A 86 -6.68 -10.54 12.84
CA SER A 86 -6.93 -10.23 14.24
C SER A 86 -7.24 -8.75 14.46
N ILE A 87 -6.52 -7.85 13.80
CA ILE A 87 -6.69 -6.39 13.95
C ILE A 87 -8.05 -5.94 13.41
N TYR A 88 -8.46 -6.47 12.27
CA TYR A 88 -9.68 -6.06 11.56
C TYR A 88 -10.84 -7.07 11.71
N ALA A 89 -10.81 -7.93 12.75
CA ALA A 89 -11.80 -8.99 12.95
C ALA A 89 -13.24 -8.47 13.08
N ASP A 90 -13.41 -7.27 13.62
CA ASP A 90 -14.70 -6.60 13.83
C ASP A 90 -15.09 -5.66 12.67
N ARG A 91 -14.33 -5.67 11.57
CA ARG A 91 -14.55 -4.80 10.40
C ARG A 91 -14.91 -5.61 9.15
N PRO A 92 -16.20 -5.92 8.94
CA PRO A 92 -16.64 -6.74 7.81
C PRO A 92 -16.43 -6.09 6.43
N SER A 93 -16.24 -4.77 6.38
CA SER A 93 -15.91 -4.03 5.15
C SER A 93 -14.43 -4.20 4.74
N ILE A 94 -13.58 -4.80 5.57
CA ILE A 94 -12.17 -5.06 5.28
C ILE A 94 -11.97 -6.55 4.97
N ARG A 95 -11.61 -6.84 3.72
CA ARG A 95 -11.31 -8.19 3.22
C ARG A 95 -9.80 -8.40 3.21
N ILE A 96 -9.33 -9.57 3.63
CA ILE A 96 -7.90 -9.88 3.74
C ILE A 96 -7.56 -11.07 2.86
N GLU A 97 -6.65 -10.85 1.91
CA GLU A 97 -6.24 -11.79 0.90
C GLU A 97 -4.79 -12.25 1.14
N HIS A 98 -4.61 -13.56 1.25
CA HIS A 98 -3.29 -14.18 1.43
C HIS A 98 -2.71 -14.55 0.07
N ALA A 99 -2.20 -13.55 -0.63
CA ALA A 99 -1.61 -13.71 -1.95
C ALA A 99 -0.63 -12.57 -2.22
N ALA A 100 0.27 -12.79 -3.16
CA ALA A 100 0.99 -11.71 -3.84
C ALA A 100 0.24 -11.29 -5.12
N ILE A 101 0.52 -10.08 -5.61
CA ILE A 101 0.12 -9.70 -6.97
C ILE A 101 1.21 -10.13 -7.94
N GLY A 102 0.84 -10.96 -8.91
CA GLY A 102 1.72 -11.46 -9.96
C GLY A 102 1.42 -10.84 -11.33
N PRO A 103 2.26 -11.09 -12.35
CA PRO A 103 2.01 -10.61 -13.71
C PRO A 103 0.66 -11.09 -14.27
N ALA A 104 -0.03 -10.25 -15.02
CA ALA A 104 -1.35 -10.57 -15.59
C ALA A 104 -1.38 -11.87 -16.43
N GLY A 105 -0.25 -12.25 -17.04
CA GLY A 105 -0.09 -13.44 -17.88
C GLY A 105 0.31 -14.74 -17.16
N SER A 106 0.45 -14.73 -15.83
CA SER A 106 0.90 -15.91 -15.06
C SER A 106 -0.16 -17.03 -14.88
N LEU A 107 -1.28 -16.95 -15.61
CA LEU A 107 -2.31 -17.98 -15.64
C LEU A 107 -1.95 -19.09 -16.65
N GLY A 108 -1.51 -20.23 -16.13
CA GLY A 108 -1.46 -21.47 -16.90
C GLY A 108 -2.86 -22.00 -17.24
N SER A 109 -3.11 -22.12 -18.55
CA SER A 109 -3.99 -23.06 -19.28
C SER A 109 -5.48 -23.16 -18.93
N ALA A 110 -6.28 -23.32 -19.99
CA ALA A 110 -7.74 -23.52 -20.03
C ALA A 110 -8.25 -24.84 -19.39
N THR A 111 -7.64 -25.29 -18.30
CA THR A 111 -7.98 -26.56 -17.62
C THR A 111 -8.43 -26.39 -16.15
N GLY A 112 -8.72 -25.16 -15.71
CA GLY A 112 -9.54 -24.94 -14.50
C GLY A 112 -8.78 -25.02 -13.17
N SER A 113 -7.45 -25.06 -13.17
CA SER A 113 -6.63 -24.94 -11.96
C SER A 113 -5.42 -24.05 -12.27
N SER A 114 -5.52 -22.76 -11.95
CA SER A 114 -4.52 -21.75 -12.30
C SER A 114 -4.18 -20.90 -11.07
N GLU A 115 -3.59 -21.52 -10.05
CA GLU A 115 -2.89 -20.77 -8.99
C GLU A 115 -1.46 -20.52 -9.46
N GLY A 116 -1.16 -19.25 -9.75
CA GLY A 116 0.22 -18.82 -9.94
C GLY A 116 0.96 -18.89 -8.61
N PHE A 117 2.26 -19.16 -8.66
CA PHE A 117 3.13 -19.03 -7.49
C PHE A 117 4.31 -18.14 -7.85
N LEU A 118 4.76 -17.33 -6.91
CA LEU A 118 6.02 -16.63 -7.01
C LEU A 118 6.92 -16.98 -5.82
N THR A 119 8.22 -16.81 -6.02
CA THR A 119 9.20 -16.90 -4.94
C THR A 119 9.25 -15.53 -4.26
N LEU A 120 8.82 -15.48 -3.00
CA LEU A 120 8.99 -14.35 -2.13
C LEU A 120 10.26 -14.57 -1.31
N TYR A 121 11.17 -13.61 -1.33
CA TYR A 121 12.26 -13.55 -0.37
C TYR A 121 11.78 -12.74 0.82
N LYS A 122 12.14 -13.15 2.03
CA LYS A 122 11.83 -12.44 3.27
C LYS A 122 12.91 -12.66 4.32
N VAL A 123 12.94 -11.78 5.32
CA VAL A 123 13.70 -12.04 6.54
C VAL A 123 13.02 -13.17 7.32
N SER A 124 13.80 -14.15 7.73
CA SER A 124 13.31 -15.36 8.39
C SER A 124 12.54 -15.05 9.67
N ASP A 125 11.41 -15.72 9.87
CA ASP A 125 10.62 -15.62 11.10
C ASP A 125 11.40 -16.16 12.33
N SER A 126 12.45 -16.95 12.10
CA SER A 126 13.36 -17.46 13.14
C SER A 126 14.48 -16.49 13.50
N ALA A 127 14.60 -15.35 12.81
CA ALA A 127 15.67 -14.40 13.03
C ALA A 127 15.57 -13.75 14.42
N VAL A 128 16.69 -13.76 15.14
CA VAL A 128 16.80 -13.21 16.50
C VAL A 128 17.78 -12.05 16.54
N GLY A 129 17.50 -11.06 17.38
CA GLY A 129 18.36 -9.89 17.57
C GLY A 129 18.32 -8.88 16.41
N LEU A 130 17.35 -9.01 15.49
CA LEU A 130 17.13 -8.04 14.42
C LEU A 130 16.25 -6.87 14.90
N PRO A 131 16.35 -5.70 14.25
CA PRO A 131 15.44 -4.60 14.52
C PRO A 131 13.97 -5.00 14.31
N HIS A 132 13.05 -4.41 15.08
CA HIS A 132 11.62 -4.77 15.03
C HIS A 132 10.98 -4.59 13.64
N TRP A 133 11.59 -3.78 12.77
CA TRP A 133 11.10 -3.46 11.45
C TRP A 133 11.58 -4.46 10.38
N ALA A 134 12.49 -5.38 10.71
CA ALA A 134 13.13 -6.28 9.75
C ALA A 134 12.14 -7.24 9.07
N ASN A 135 11.03 -7.57 9.72
CA ASN A 135 9.98 -8.42 9.15
C ASN A 135 9.13 -7.73 8.06
N GLN A 136 9.27 -6.41 7.89
CA GLN A 136 8.69 -5.69 6.75
C GLN A 136 9.44 -6.00 5.45
N LEU A 137 10.70 -6.44 5.53
CA LEU A 137 11.51 -6.74 4.36
C LEU A 137 11.05 -8.05 3.70
N ALA A 138 10.18 -7.93 2.72
CA ALA A 138 9.74 -9.01 1.86
C ALA A 138 9.61 -8.51 0.41
N SER A 139 10.30 -9.18 -0.52
CA SER A 139 10.34 -8.77 -1.92
C SER A 139 10.50 -9.98 -2.82
N VAL A 140 10.03 -9.87 -4.06
CA VAL A 140 10.31 -10.87 -5.11
C VAL A 140 11.74 -10.77 -5.62
N ARG A 141 12.49 -9.73 -5.21
CA ARG A 141 13.89 -9.47 -5.55
C ARG A 141 14.77 -9.65 -4.32
N ARG A 142 15.57 -10.72 -4.28
CA ARG A 142 16.46 -11.02 -3.15
C ARG A 142 17.42 -9.87 -2.85
N GLU A 143 17.86 -9.17 -3.88
CA GLU A 143 18.85 -8.09 -3.81
C GLU A 143 18.31 -6.86 -3.07
N VAL A 144 16.98 -6.61 -3.11
CA VAL A 144 16.36 -5.50 -2.36
C VAL A 144 16.52 -5.73 -0.85
N ILE A 145 16.27 -6.95 -0.38
CA ILE A 145 16.46 -7.31 1.03
C ILE A 145 17.96 -7.25 1.37
N ALA A 146 18.82 -7.84 0.55
CA ALA A 146 20.27 -7.85 0.78
C ALA A 146 20.87 -6.43 0.84
N SER A 147 20.30 -5.45 0.13
CA SER A 147 20.76 -4.05 0.15
C SER A 147 20.68 -3.39 1.52
N HIS A 148 19.95 -3.98 2.48
CA HIS A 148 19.82 -3.48 3.85
C HIS A 148 21.01 -3.84 4.77
N VAL A 149 22.11 -4.37 4.23
CA VAL A 149 23.30 -4.81 4.98
C VAL A 149 23.88 -3.74 5.90
N ASP A 150 23.81 -2.46 5.52
CA ASP A 150 24.28 -1.34 6.34
C ASP A 150 23.45 -1.14 7.62
N ARG A 151 22.18 -1.56 7.60
CA ARG A 151 21.24 -1.45 8.72
C ARG A 151 21.12 -2.75 9.51
N ILE A 152 21.35 -3.89 8.85
CA ILE A 152 21.32 -5.23 9.44
C ILE A 152 22.58 -5.97 8.97
N PRO A 153 23.66 -5.94 9.77
CA PRO A 153 24.87 -6.70 9.46
C PRO A 153 24.54 -8.19 9.29
N ASP A 154 25.17 -8.83 8.30
CA ASP A 154 24.94 -10.22 7.91
C ASP A 154 23.49 -10.57 7.50
N ILE A 155 22.69 -9.60 7.04
CA ILE A 155 21.27 -9.85 6.69
C ILE A 155 21.08 -11.05 5.75
N GLU A 156 22.02 -11.30 4.84
CA GLU A 156 21.94 -12.39 3.88
C GLU A 156 21.74 -13.77 4.52
N ARG A 157 22.24 -14.00 5.74
CA ARG A 157 22.07 -15.28 6.46
C ARG A 157 20.63 -15.50 6.92
N TRP A 158 19.86 -14.42 7.00
CA TRP A 158 18.47 -14.43 7.46
C TRP A 158 17.49 -14.39 6.30
N ILE A 159 17.95 -14.29 5.05
CA ILE A 159 17.04 -14.28 3.89
C ILE A 159 16.60 -15.70 3.58
N GLU A 160 15.31 -15.96 3.70
CA GLU A 160 14.67 -17.19 3.26
C GLU A 160 13.80 -16.96 2.02
N ALA A 161 13.52 -18.04 1.30
CA ALA A 161 12.65 -18.04 0.14
C ALA A 161 11.41 -18.88 0.43
N GLU A 162 10.23 -18.31 0.18
CA GLU A 162 8.93 -18.95 0.35
C GLU A 162 8.18 -18.93 -0.98
N ARG A 163 7.46 -20.00 -1.29
CA ARG A 163 6.52 -20.00 -2.42
C ARG A 163 5.17 -19.49 -1.95
N VAL A 164 4.74 -18.35 -2.48
CA VAL A 164 3.45 -17.74 -2.16
C VAL A 164 2.53 -17.78 -3.37
N ALA A 165 1.24 -17.98 -3.12
CA ALA A 165 0.22 -17.87 -4.16
C ALA A 165 0.24 -16.46 -4.76
N CYS A 166 0.10 -16.35 -6.07
CA CYS A 166 0.00 -15.07 -6.74
C CYS A 166 -1.12 -15.04 -7.79
N GLU A 167 -1.77 -13.90 -7.89
CA GLU A 167 -2.86 -13.66 -8.85
C GLU A 167 -2.74 -12.25 -9.45
N PRO A 168 -3.30 -12.00 -10.65
CA PRO A 168 -3.43 -10.65 -11.17
C PRO A 168 -4.34 -9.78 -10.31
N LEU A 169 -4.04 -8.48 -10.19
CA LEU A 169 -4.80 -7.52 -9.37
C LEU A 169 -6.30 -7.55 -9.68
N ALA A 170 -6.65 -7.49 -10.97
CA ALA A 170 -8.03 -7.48 -11.42
C ALA A 170 -8.82 -8.73 -10.98
N ARG A 171 -8.16 -9.90 -10.86
CA ARG A 171 -8.81 -11.14 -10.43
C ARG A 171 -9.25 -11.06 -8.97
N ILE A 172 -8.41 -10.52 -8.10
CA ILE A 172 -8.74 -10.30 -6.69
C ILE A 172 -9.87 -9.28 -6.56
N VAL A 173 -9.75 -8.13 -7.23
CA VAL A 173 -10.78 -7.07 -7.21
C VAL A 173 -12.13 -7.61 -7.69
N ASN A 174 -12.16 -8.35 -8.80
CA ASN A 174 -13.38 -8.95 -9.34
C ASN A 174 -13.99 -10.03 -8.43
N ARG A 175 -13.15 -10.85 -7.77
CA ARG A 175 -13.61 -11.87 -6.81
C ARG A 175 -14.40 -11.24 -5.66
N HIS A 176 -13.99 -10.06 -5.19
CA HIS A 176 -14.71 -9.31 -4.16
C HIS A 176 -15.84 -8.42 -4.68
N ARG A 177 -16.04 -8.37 -6.00
CA ARG A 177 -17.09 -7.58 -6.66
C ARG A 177 -16.99 -6.08 -6.37
N PHE A 178 -15.76 -5.56 -6.26
CA PHE A 178 -15.55 -4.12 -6.17
C PHE A 178 -15.98 -3.48 -7.50
N PRO A 179 -16.92 -2.52 -7.51
CA PRO A 179 -17.40 -1.90 -8.75
C PRO A 179 -16.33 -0.99 -9.38
N ARG A 180 -15.44 -0.45 -8.54
CA ARG A 180 -14.30 0.39 -8.89
C ARG A 180 -13.24 0.28 -7.78
N VAL A 181 -12.08 0.88 -8.02
CA VAL A 181 -11.06 1.11 -7.00
C VAL A 181 -10.90 2.63 -6.91
N ASP A 182 -11.20 3.25 -5.78
CA ASP A 182 -10.99 4.69 -5.58
C ASP A 182 -9.53 4.98 -5.22
N LEU A 183 -8.90 4.13 -4.39
CA LEU A 183 -7.50 4.21 -4.02
C LEU A 183 -6.82 2.85 -4.20
N LEU A 184 -5.73 2.82 -4.95
CA LEU A 184 -4.76 1.73 -4.97
C LEU A 184 -3.51 2.15 -4.21
N ALA A 185 -3.17 1.45 -3.14
CA ALA A 185 -1.90 1.59 -2.43
C ALA A 185 -1.02 0.37 -2.66
N THR A 186 0.27 0.58 -2.91
CA THR A 186 1.27 -0.50 -3.00
C THR A 186 2.49 -0.17 -2.16
N ASP A 187 2.99 -1.19 -1.46
CA ASP A 187 4.26 -1.16 -0.72
C ASP A 187 4.85 -2.57 -0.79
N THR A 188 5.59 -2.85 -1.87
CA THR A 188 6.04 -4.21 -2.21
C THR A 188 7.53 -4.33 -2.40
N GLU A 189 8.29 -3.39 -1.83
CA GLU A 189 9.76 -3.43 -1.77
C GLU A 189 10.35 -3.69 -3.17
N GLY A 190 9.88 -2.91 -4.16
CA GLY A 190 10.42 -2.89 -5.51
C GLY A 190 9.63 -3.64 -6.59
N PHE A 191 8.41 -4.12 -6.32
CA PHE A 191 7.48 -4.65 -7.34
C PHE A 191 6.32 -3.70 -7.66
N ASP A 192 6.34 -2.51 -7.08
CA ASP A 192 5.26 -1.53 -7.09
C ASP A 192 4.85 -1.12 -8.51
N PHE A 193 5.83 -0.83 -9.38
CA PHE A 193 5.51 -0.45 -10.76
C PHE A 193 4.88 -1.60 -11.56
N GLU A 194 5.25 -2.85 -11.30
CA GLU A 194 4.62 -4.01 -11.94
C GLU A 194 3.14 -4.15 -11.56
N ILE A 195 2.77 -3.75 -10.34
CA ILE A 195 1.38 -3.69 -9.89
C ILE A 195 0.65 -2.52 -10.53
N ILE A 196 1.26 -1.33 -10.57
CA ILE A 196 0.68 -0.12 -11.19
C ILE A 196 0.39 -0.35 -12.67
N LYS A 197 1.21 -1.12 -13.39
CA LYS A 197 0.94 -1.47 -14.80
C LYS A 197 -0.37 -2.23 -15.00
N GLN A 198 -0.96 -2.81 -13.95
CA GLN A 198 -2.19 -3.58 -14.02
C GLN A 198 -3.47 -2.73 -13.89
N ILE A 199 -3.37 -1.41 -13.65
CA ILE A 199 -4.55 -0.56 -13.42
C ILE A 199 -5.50 -0.50 -14.62
N ASP A 200 -5.00 -0.71 -15.85
CA ASP A 200 -5.85 -0.75 -17.05
C ASP A 200 -6.70 -2.01 -17.15
N SER A 201 -6.40 -3.03 -16.34
CA SER A 201 -7.19 -4.26 -16.25
C SER A 201 -8.34 -4.15 -15.23
N LEU A 202 -8.42 -3.03 -14.50
CA LEU A 202 -9.54 -2.73 -13.60
C LEU A 202 -10.75 -2.20 -14.39
N SER A 203 -11.94 -2.22 -13.77
CA SER A 203 -13.17 -1.71 -14.38
C SER A 203 -13.10 -0.22 -14.72
N SER A 204 -12.31 0.54 -13.96
CA SER A 204 -11.98 1.94 -14.18
C SER A 204 -10.60 2.24 -13.59
N LEU A 205 -9.94 3.28 -14.12
CA LEU A 205 -8.71 3.79 -13.51
C LEU A 205 -8.98 4.27 -12.07
N PRO A 206 -8.08 3.97 -11.11
CA PRO A 206 -8.24 4.45 -9.75
C PRO A 206 -8.22 5.98 -9.63
N GLN A 207 -9.03 6.58 -8.78
CA GLN A 207 -8.95 8.04 -8.59
C GLN A 207 -7.60 8.44 -7.97
N PHE A 208 -7.08 7.59 -7.09
CA PHE A 208 -5.81 7.78 -6.40
C PHE A 208 -4.92 6.55 -6.51
N ILE A 209 -3.62 6.79 -6.64
CA ILE A 209 -2.59 5.76 -6.52
C ILE A 209 -1.53 6.25 -5.53
N TYR A 210 -1.18 5.40 -4.58
CA TYR A 210 -0.06 5.62 -3.67
C TYR A 210 0.89 4.45 -3.83
N TYR A 211 2.17 4.69 -4.08
CA TYR A 211 3.11 3.60 -4.23
C TYR A 211 4.49 3.97 -3.72
N GLU A 212 5.19 2.97 -3.19
CA GLU A 212 6.59 3.11 -2.84
C GLU A 212 7.45 3.16 -4.12
N HIS A 213 8.25 4.21 -4.27
CA HIS A 213 9.22 4.34 -5.35
C HIS A 213 10.67 4.21 -4.88
N LEU A 214 10.92 4.15 -3.56
CA LEU A 214 12.26 4.08 -2.97
C LEU A 214 13.08 2.91 -3.51
N HIS A 215 12.42 1.77 -3.72
CA HIS A 215 13.05 0.53 -4.19
C HIS A 215 12.95 0.32 -5.71
N LEU A 216 12.46 1.32 -6.45
CA LEU A 216 12.51 1.32 -7.91
C LEU A 216 13.87 1.84 -8.40
N SER A 217 14.38 1.25 -9.49
CA SER A 217 15.50 1.85 -10.20
C SER A 217 15.11 3.23 -10.78
N PRO A 218 16.08 4.12 -11.04
CA PRO A 218 15.79 5.41 -11.68
C PRO A 218 15.03 5.28 -13.01
N GLN A 219 15.27 4.20 -13.75
CA GLN A 219 14.56 3.90 -14.99
C GLN A 219 13.11 3.48 -14.72
N GLU A 220 12.88 2.52 -13.81
CA GLU A 220 11.53 2.07 -13.44
C GLU A 220 10.68 3.24 -12.92
N TYR A 221 11.26 4.12 -12.09
CA TYR A 221 10.55 5.29 -11.59
C TYR A 221 10.24 6.32 -12.70
N ALA A 222 11.18 6.57 -13.62
CA ALA A 222 10.90 7.45 -14.76
C ALA A 222 9.81 6.89 -15.69
N GLU A 223 9.78 5.57 -15.86
CA GLU A 223 8.74 4.86 -16.62
C GLU A 223 7.38 4.89 -15.90
N SER A 224 7.35 4.72 -14.58
CA SER A 224 6.10 4.80 -13.80
C SER A 224 5.46 6.19 -13.90
N LEU A 225 6.25 7.25 -13.80
CA LEU A 225 5.75 8.62 -13.97
C LEU A 225 5.21 8.86 -15.38
N ARG A 226 5.87 8.32 -16.42
CA ARG A 226 5.40 8.44 -17.81
C ARG A 226 4.09 7.68 -18.01
N PHE A 227 4.04 6.45 -17.53
CA PHE A 227 2.85 5.58 -17.58
C PHE A 227 1.63 6.26 -16.93
N LEU A 228 1.81 6.84 -15.75
CA LEU A 228 0.76 7.57 -15.04
C LEU A 228 0.35 8.86 -15.78
N LYS A 229 1.32 9.63 -16.31
CA LYS A 229 1.04 10.85 -17.07
C LYS A 229 0.23 10.58 -18.35
N GLU A 230 0.53 9.50 -19.05
CA GLU A 230 -0.24 9.07 -20.25
C GLU A 230 -1.71 8.77 -19.91
N ARG A 231 -1.98 8.36 -18.67
CA ARG A 231 -3.33 8.15 -18.12
C ARG A 231 -3.93 9.39 -17.46
N ARG A 232 -3.27 10.55 -17.64
CA ARG A 232 -3.66 11.88 -17.14
C ARG A 232 -3.56 12.06 -15.62
N TYR A 233 -2.82 11.21 -14.93
CA TYR A 233 -2.52 11.43 -13.53
C TYR A 233 -1.55 12.59 -13.34
N HIS A 234 -1.82 13.40 -12.33
CA HIS A 234 -0.84 14.26 -11.68
C HIS A 234 -0.07 13.42 -10.66
N THR A 235 1.21 13.68 -10.46
CA THR A 235 2.07 12.93 -9.54
C THR A 235 2.84 13.88 -8.61
N GLN A 236 3.06 13.46 -7.38
CA GLN A 236 3.89 14.17 -6.41
C GLN A 236 4.59 13.17 -5.49
N ALA A 237 5.91 13.31 -5.34
CA ALA A 237 6.67 12.59 -4.33
C ALA A 237 6.25 13.02 -2.91
N VAL A 238 6.05 12.06 -2.03
CA VAL A 238 5.65 12.23 -0.63
C VAL A 238 6.53 11.33 0.27
N ASN A 239 6.61 11.67 1.57
CA ASN A 239 7.24 10.85 2.62
C ASN A 239 8.67 10.32 2.38
N ASN A 240 9.46 10.93 1.48
CA ASN A 240 10.85 10.54 1.18
C ASN A 240 11.01 9.07 0.77
N GLY A 241 10.14 8.60 -0.12
CA GLY A 241 10.18 7.23 -0.64
C GLY A 241 8.91 6.84 -1.40
N ASP A 242 7.86 7.65 -1.30
CA ASP A 242 6.56 7.34 -1.87
C ASP A 242 6.16 8.33 -2.97
N THR A 243 5.29 7.90 -3.87
CA THR A 243 4.65 8.76 -4.86
C THR A 243 3.15 8.67 -4.71
N PHE A 244 2.50 9.83 -4.64
CA PHE A 244 1.05 9.96 -4.71
C PHE A 244 0.64 10.48 -6.08
N ALA A 245 -0.35 9.84 -6.69
CA ALA A 245 -0.92 10.20 -7.97
C ALA A 245 -2.44 10.35 -7.90
N TRP A 246 -2.99 11.31 -8.64
CA TRP A 246 -4.44 11.55 -8.71
C TRP A 246 -4.87 12.03 -10.11
N LEU A 247 -6.08 11.67 -10.52
CA LEU A 247 -6.71 12.18 -11.76
C LEU A 247 -7.13 13.65 -11.61
#